data_AF-M3K2C8-F1
#
_entry.id   AF-M3K2C8-F1
#
_cell.length_a   1.000
_cell.length_b   1.000
_cell.length_c   1.000
_cell.angle_alpha   90.00
_cell.angle_beta   90.00
_cell.angle_gamma   90.00
#
_symmetry.space_group_name_H-M   'P 1'
#
loop_
_entity.id
_entity.type
_entity.pdbx_description
1 polymer ?
#
loop_
_entity_poly.entity_id
_entity_poly.type
_entity_poly.pdbx_seq_one_letter_code
_entity_poly.pdbx_strand_id
1 'polypeptide(L)'
;MDKIKAMLKSTNHSVDEKVPTEVETESVHNGDYEADRKIPNLDIVVSKSQEFDPVTSNLVKDILEDDYAAVHVEDDSPYPEVRAAVPSTDDPTMPQNTIRMWVLGMILTTVGCGMNLLFSFHSPSFAITTFVTSILAWPLGRFWAWCVPNWKIFGVPLNPGPFNIKEHTIITIMANVSFGTGAAYATDVLLVQNKFYNQHFGWGYDLLLIWSTQCIGFAYAGLMRRFVVDAPSAIWPSNL
;
A
#
# COMPACT_ATOMS: atom_id res chain seq x y z
N MET A 1 49.30 -58.83 21.49
CA MET A 1 48.78 -57.45 21.54
C MET A 1 49.40 -56.56 20.45
N ASP A 2 49.92 -57.14 19.35
CA ASP A 2 50.62 -56.37 18.31
C ASP A 2 49.84 -56.20 17.00
N LYS A 3 48.73 -56.95 16.82
CA LYS A 3 47.83 -56.77 15.65
C LYS A 3 46.81 -55.63 15.80
N ILE A 4 46.56 -55.15 17.02
CA ILE A 4 45.69 -53.98 17.27
C ILE A 4 46.49 -52.67 17.13
N LYS A 5 47.79 -52.68 17.44
CA LYS A 5 48.69 -51.52 17.31
C LYS A 5 49.05 -51.19 15.85
N ALA A 6 48.89 -52.14 14.92
CA ALA A 6 49.12 -51.93 13.49
C ALA A 6 47.95 -51.24 12.78
N MET A 7 46.71 -51.43 13.24
CA MET A 7 45.51 -50.77 12.67
C MET A 7 45.35 -49.32 13.12
N LEU A 8 45.98 -48.92 14.24
CA LEU A 8 46.01 -47.54 14.72
C LEU A 8 47.12 -46.69 14.09
N LYS A 9 48.03 -47.29 13.29
CA LYS A 9 49.10 -46.57 12.58
C LYS A 9 48.72 -46.19 11.14
N SER A 10 47.66 -46.76 10.57
CA SER A 10 47.17 -46.42 9.22
C SER A 10 46.12 -45.31 9.19
N THR A 11 45.67 -44.80 10.35
CA THR A 11 44.63 -43.75 10.45
C THR A 11 45.20 -42.41 10.93
N ASN A 12 46.51 -42.23 10.86
CA ASN A 12 47.17 -40.94 11.07
C ASN A 12 47.90 -40.55 9.78
N HIS A 13 47.12 -40.21 8.74
CA HIS A 13 47.63 -39.32 7.70
C HIS A 13 47.31 -37.90 8.14
N SER A 14 48.37 -37.10 8.25
CA SER A 14 48.39 -35.69 8.61
C SER A 14 47.33 -34.88 7.88
N VAL A 15 46.47 -34.22 8.65
CA VAL A 15 45.77 -33.01 8.21
C VAL A 15 46.83 -31.91 8.25
N ASP A 16 47.45 -31.64 7.10
CA ASP A 16 48.32 -30.48 6.95
C ASP A 16 47.48 -29.22 7.04
N GLU A 17 47.58 -28.55 8.18
CA GLU A 17 47.10 -27.20 8.44
C GLU A 17 47.88 -26.23 7.53
N LYS A 18 47.35 -25.96 6.34
CA LYS A 18 47.76 -24.79 5.55
C LYS A 18 46.96 -23.58 6.02
N VAL A 19 47.64 -22.70 6.74
CA VAL A 19 47.24 -21.30 6.98
C VAL A 19 46.80 -20.69 5.65
N PRO A 20 45.56 -20.19 5.50
CA PRO A 20 45.18 -19.48 4.31
C PRO A 20 45.96 -18.17 4.24
N THR A 21 46.76 -18.07 3.18
CA THR A 21 47.41 -16.86 2.70
C THR A 21 46.37 -15.75 2.54
N GLU A 22 46.73 -14.52 2.92
CA GLU A 22 45.94 -13.31 2.72
C GLU A 22 45.38 -13.28 1.28
N VAL A 23 44.05 -13.41 1.16
CA VAL A 23 43.34 -13.13 -0.08
C VAL A 23 42.95 -11.66 0.03
N GLU A 24 43.58 -10.85 -0.82
CA GLU A 24 43.22 -9.46 -1.04
C GLU A 24 41.71 -9.34 -1.25
N THR A 25 41.04 -8.62 -0.36
CA THR A 25 39.68 -8.16 -0.59
C THR A 25 39.73 -7.13 -1.71
N GLU A 26 39.58 -7.57 -2.97
CA GLU A 26 39.04 -6.69 -4.00
C GLU A 26 37.60 -6.36 -3.62
N SER A 27 37.42 -5.18 -3.03
CA SER A 27 36.13 -4.56 -2.85
C SER A 27 35.50 -4.35 -4.22
N VAL A 28 34.64 -5.26 -4.65
CA VAL A 28 33.74 -5.03 -5.77
C VAL A 28 32.85 -3.85 -5.38
N HIS A 29 33.18 -2.70 -5.96
CA HIS A 29 32.40 -1.48 -5.88
C HIS A 29 31.11 -1.72 -6.67
N ASN A 30 30.10 -2.29 -6.00
CA ASN A 30 28.74 -2.26 -6.52
C ASN A 30 28.26 -0.80 -6.40
N GLY A 31 28.03 -0.20 -7.56
CA GLY A 31 27.48 1.14 -7.67
C GLY A 31 26.00 1.10 -7.28
N ASP A 32 25.74 1.36 -6.02
CA ASP A 32 24.41 1.69 -5.51
C ASP A 32 23.99 3.01 -6.17
N TYR A 33 23.06 2.93 -7.11
CA TYR A 33 22.48 4.13 -7.71
C TYR A 33 21.65 4.85 -6.65
N GLU A 34 22.12 6.04 -6.27
CA GLU A 34 21.40 7.10 -5.54
C GLU A 34 21.34 7.05 -4.00
N ALA A 35 22.47 6.88 -3.31
CA ALA A 35 22.54 7.28 -1.88
C ALA A 35 23.77 8.11 -1.45
N ASP A 36 24.83 8.26 -2.26
CA ASP A 36 26.08 8.92 -1.80
C ASP A 36 26.32 10.34 -2.34
N ARG A 37 25.27 11.13 -2.62
CA ARG A 37 25.44 12.59 -2.65
C ARG A 37 25.60 13.10 -1.21
N LYS A 38 26.81 13.00 -0.67
CA LYS A 38 27.21 13.75 0.53
C LYS A 38 27.11 15.25 0.24
N ILE A 39 25.96 15.84 0.55
CA ILE A 39 25.84 17.28 0.69
C ILE A 39 26.56 17.64 2.00
N PRO A 40 27.60 18.47 1.98
CA PRO A 40 28.31 18.81 3.21
C PRO A 40 27.35 19.58 4.15
N ASN A 41 27.10 19.00 5.34
CA ASN A 41 26.30 19.51 6.47
C ASN A 41 24.80 19.10 6.59
N LEU A 42 24.38 17.94 6.09
CA LEU A 42 23.05 17.40 6.45
C LEU A 42 23.17 15.99 7.02
N ASP A 43 23.12 15.88 8.35
CA ASP A 43 23.10 14.60 9.06
C ASP A 43 21.68 14.02 9.00
N ILE A 44 21.41 13.24 7.95
CA ILE A 44 20.15 12.53 7.79
C ILE A 44 20.23 11.28 8.67
N VAL A 45 19.63 11.34 9.85
CA VAL A 45 19.42 10.16 10.69
C VAL A 45 18.37 9.29 9.99
N VAL A 46 18.84 8.40 9.11
CA VAL A 46 18.04 7.33 8.54
C VAL A 46 17.64 6.40 9.69
N SER A 47 16.38 6.45 10.10
CA SER A 47 15.84 5.46 11.03
C SER A 47 15.84 4.11 10.32
N LYS A 48 16.80 3.27 10.67
CA LYS A 48 16.94 1.92 10.13
C LYS A 48 15.67 1.13 10.50
N SER A 49 14.83 0.84 9.50
CA SER A 49 13.65 -0.01 9.68
C SER A 49 14.08 -1.47 9.78
N GLN A 50 13.50 -2.16 10.78
CA GLN A 50 13.57 -3.59 11.10
C GLN A 50 14.91 -4.13 11.64
N GLU A 51 14.81 -4.87 12.76
CA GLU A 51 15.89 -5.67 13.33
C GLU A 51 16.40 -6.69 12.29
N PHE A 52 17.72 -6.75 12.17
CA PHE A 52 18.42 -7.67 11.28
C PHE A 52 18.16 -9.12 11.73
N ASP A 53 17.29 -9.83 11.03
CA ASP A 53 17.12 -11.28 11.20
C ASP A 53 18.12 -12.03 10.30
N PRO A 54 19.12 -12.73 10.87
CA PRO A 54 20.14 -13.42 10.09
C PRO A 54 19.59 -14.57 9.26
N VAL A 55 18.45 -15.17 9.63
CA VAL A 55 17.84 -16.28 8.89
C VAL A 55 17.20 -15.76 7.61
N THR A 56 16.42 -14.69 7.73
CA THR A 56 15.82 -14.00 6.57
C THR A 56 16.89 -13.42 5.65
N SER A 57 17.96 -12.83 6.20
CA SER A 57 19.06 -12.29 5.38
C SER A 57 19.81 -13.37 4.58
N ASN A 58 20.03 -14.54 5.17
CA ASN A 58 20.69 -15.65 4.49
C ASN A 58 19.78 -16.30 3.44
N LEU A 59 18.48 -16.42 3.71
CA LEU A 59 17.50 -16.86 2.71
C LEU A 59 17.40 -15.90 1.52
N VAL A 60 17.44 -14.59 1.78
CA VAL A 60 17.47 -13.57 0.71
C VAL A 60 18.74 -13.70 -0.14
N LYS A 61 19.91 -13.99 0.47
CA LYS A 61 21.14 -14.25 -0.31
C LYS A 61 21.01 -15.49 -1.18
N ASP A 62 20.49 -16.60 -0.63
CA ASP A 62 20.27 -17.83 -1.40
C ASP A 62 19.25 -17.63 -2.54
N ILE A 63 18.25 -16.77 -2.35
CA ILE A 63 17.27 -16.39 -3.40
C ILE A 63 17.89 -15.49 -4.46
N LEU A 64 18.82 -14.60 -4.10
CA LEU A 64 19.50 -13.71 -5.04
C LEU A 64 20.59 -14.43 -5.87
N GLU A 65 21.16 -15.52 -5.34
CA GLU A 65 22.14 -16.37 -6.04
C GLU A 65 21.50 -17.41 -6.98
N ASP A 66 20.17 -17.57 -6.95
CA ASP A 66 19.45 -18.43 -7.90
C ASP A 66 19.25 -17.70 -9.25
N ASP A 67 19.98 -18.15 -10.28
CA ASP A 67 19.93 -17.63 -11.67
C ASP A 67 18.51 -17.69 -12.28
N TYR A 68 17.60 -18.50 -11.74
CA TYR A 68 16.17 -18.51 -12.11
C TYR A 68 15.33 -17.46 -11.39
N ALA A 69 15.71 -17.06 -10.17
CA ALA A 69 15.07 -15.99 -9.41
C ALA A 69 15.56 -14.59 -9.83
N ALA A 70 16.74 -14.52 -10.45
CA ALA A 70 17.34 -13.32 -11.03
C ALA A 70 16.76 -12.91 -12.39
N VAL A 71 15.78 -13.65 -12.94
CA VAL A 71 14.92 -13.10 -14.00
C VAL A 71 14.02 -12.05 -13.35
N HIS A 72 14.60 -10.88 -13.08
CA HIS A 72 13.87 -9.65 -12.87
C HIS A 72 13.07 -9.41 -14.14
N VAL A 73 11.80 -9.83 -14.12
CA VAL A 73 10.83 -9.20 -15.00
C VAL A 73 10.90 -7.72 -14.63
N GLU A 74 11.30 -6.85 -15.56
CA GLU A 74 11.58 -5.42 -15.31
C GLU A 74 10.40 -4.68 -14.64
N ASP A 75 9.20 -5.28 -14.65
CA ASP A 75 7.95 -4.79 -14.06
C ASP A 75 7.58 -5.40 -12.68
N ASP A 76 8.42 -6.26 -12.08
CA ASP A 76 8.10 -6.91 -10.80
C ASP A 76 8.70 -6.17 -9.59
N SER A 77 8.00 -6.21 -8.45
CA SER A 77 8.43 -5.46 -7.27
C SER A 77 9.72 -6.05 -6.67
N PRO A 78 10.67 -5.22 -6.18
CA PRO A 78 11.91 -5.70 -5.56
C PRO A 78 11.70 -6.55 -4.30
N TYR A 79 10.53 -6.41 -3.65
CA TYR A 79 10.21 -7.06 -2.39
C TYR A 79 9.47 -8.39 -2.62
N PRO A 80 9.98 -9.54 -2.15
CA PRO A 80 9.35 -10.84 -2.37
C PRO A 80 7.96 -10.96 -1.74
N GLU A 81 7.70 -10.26 -0.63
CA GLU A 81 6.39 -10.22 0.03
C GLU A 81 5.32 -9.59 -0.89
N VAL A 82 5.68 -8.56 -1.65
CA VAL A 82 4.78 -7.86 -2.56
C VAL A 82 4.49 -8.72 -3.80
N ARG A 83 5.50 -9.43 -4.31
CA ARG A 83 5.36 -10.38 -5.43
C ARG A 83 4.40 -11.53 -5.11
N ALA A 84 4.36 -11.97 -3.85
CA ALA A 84 3.47 -13.03 -3.41
C ALA A 84 2.01 -12.55 -3.21
N ALA A 85 1.80 -11.26 -2.92
CA ALA A 85 0.51 -10.70 -2.60
C ALA A 85 -0.30 -10.24 -3.82
N VAL A 86 0.37 -9.79 -4.89
CA VAL A 86 -0.29 -9.20 -6.07
C VAL A 86 0.30 -9.77 -7.36
N PRO A 87 -0.52 -10.24 -8.33
CA PRO A 87 -0.03 -10.62 -9.64
C PRO A 87 0.58 -9.44 -10.39
N SER A 88 1.76 -9.62 -10.98
CA SER A 88 2.47 -8.59 -11.77
C SER A 88 1.84 -8.35 -13.16
N THR A 89 0.77 -9.06 -13.51
CA THR A 89 0.07 -8.94 -14.79
C THR A 89 -1.34 -8.40 -14.62
N ASP A 90 -1.69 -7.37 -15.38
CA ASP A 90 -3.05 -6.80 -15.45
C ASP A 90 -3.75 -7.17 -16.76
N ASP A 91 -5.07 -7.33 -16.73
CA ASP A 91 -5.92 -7.49 -17.92
C ASP A 91 -6.56 -6.14 -18.29
N PRO A 92 -6.13 -5.48 -19.39
CA PRO A 92 -6.62 -4.17 -19.79
C PRO A 92 -8.05 -4.21 -20.37
N THR A 93 -8.60 -5.40 -20.64
CA THR A 93 -9.94 -5.54 -21.25
C THR A 93 -11.09 -5.43 -20.25
N MET A 94 -10.80 -5.60 -18.95
CA MET A 94 -11.82 -5.51 -17.90
C MET A 94 -12.35 -4.08 -17.74
N PRO A 95 -13.69 -3.87 -17.76
CA PRO A 95 -14.26 -2.54 -17.59
C PRO A 95 -14.05 -2.03 -16.15
N GLN A 96 -13.48 -0.83 -16.05
CA GLN A 96 -13.17 -0.13 -14.81
C GLN A 96 -14.13 1.04 -14.51
N ASN A 97 -14.47 1.83 -15.52
CA ASN A 97 -15.28 3.03 -15.39
C ASN A 97 -16.73 2.74 -15.81
N THR A 98 -17.54 2.26 -14.87
CA THR A 98 -18.93 1.88 -15.13
C THR A 98 -19.90 2.72 -14.30
N ILE A 99 -21.12 2.92 -14.81
CA ILE A 99 -22.17 3.65 -14.08
C ILE A 99 -22.50 2.94 -12.76
N ARG A 100 -22.50 1.61 -12.76
CA ARG A 100 -22.68 0.79 -11.56
C ARG A 100 -21.67 1.14 -10.47
N MET A 101 -20.39 1.23 -10.83
CA MET A 101 -19.32 1.61 -9.89
C MET A 101 -19.58 2.99 -9.29
N TRP A 102 -19.90 3.99 -10.12
CA TRP A 102 -20.19 5.35 -9.66
C TRP A 102 -21.39 5.41 -8.72
N VAL A 103 -22.50 4.76 -9.08
CA VAL A 103 -23.72 4.77 -8.27
C VAL A 103 -23.50 4.09 -6.93
N LEU A 104 -22.93 2.88 -6.92
CA LEU A 104 -22.64 2.15 -5.69
C LEU A 104 -21.61 2.87 -4.82
N GLY A 105 -20.54 3.38 -5.44
CA GLY A 105 -19.53 4.18 -4.77
C GLY A 105 -20.14 5.40 -4.10
N MET A 106 -20.84 6.26 -4.84
CA MET A 106 -21.44 7.49 -4.32
C MET A 106 -22.45 7.22 -3.20
N ILE A 107 -23.28 6.18 -3.33
CA ILE A 107 -24.26 5.84 -2.29
C ILE A 107 -23.54 5.37 -1.01
N LEU A 108 -22.61 4.43 -1.13
CA LEU A 108 -21.90 3.88 0.02
C LEU A 108 -21.03 4.93 0.71
N THR A 109 -20.37 5.81 -0.05
CA THR A 109 -19.57 6.90 0.53
C THR A 109 -20.43 7.97 1.20
N THR A 110 -21.57 8.33 0.61
CA THR A 110 -22.50 9.31 1.22
C THR A 110 -23.05 8.78 2.53
N VAL A 111 -23.49 7.51 2.56
CA VAL A 111 -23.99 6.88 3.79
C VAL A 111 -22.88 6.75 4.83
N GLY A 112 -21.70 6.26 4.44
CA GLY A 112 -20.56 6.10 5.35
C GLY A 112 -20.09 7.43 5.96
N CYS A 113 -19.95 8.47 5.14
CA CYS A 113 -19.59 9.81 5.60
C CYS A 113 -20.66 10.40 6.53
N GLY A 114 -21.95 10.29 6.16
CA GLY A 114 -23.06 10.75 6.99
C GLY A 114 -23.12 10.06 8.36
N MET A 115 -22.92 8.74 8.40
CA MET A 115 -22.87 7.99 9.65
C MET A 115 -21.68 8.39 10.52
N ASN A 116 -20.49 8.57 9.92
CA ASN A 116 -19.31 9.03 10.65
C ASN A 116 -19.47 10.43 11.23
N LEU A 117 -20.12 11.34 10.50
CA LEU A 117 -20.44 12.67 11.02
C LEU A 117 -21.45 12.59 12.17
N LEU A 118 -22.48 11.76 12.07
CA LEU A 118 -23.47 11.59 13.15
C LEU A 118 -22.84 11.01 14.42
N PHE A 119 -21.97 10.01 14.30
CA PHE A 119 -21.31 9.40 15.45
C PHE A 119 -20.21 10.26 16.07
N SER A 120 -19.68 11.23 15.32
CA SER A 120 -18.75 12.24 15.85
C SER A 120 -19.39 13.12 16.93
N PHE A 121 -20.70 13.36 16.87
CA PHE A 121 -21.42 14.13 17.91
C PHE A 121 -21.79 13.32 19.15
N HIS A 122 -21.55 12.01 19.16
CA HIS A 122 -21.82 11.16 20.31
C HIS A 122 -20.56 10.92 21.15
N SER A 123 -20.72 10.81 22.47
CA SER A 123 -19.66 10.44 23.42
C SER A 123 -20.06 9.13 24.09
N PRO A 124 -19.30 8.03 23.92
CA PRO A 124 -18.03 7.90 23.19
C PRO A 124 -18.18 8.00 21.65
N SER A 125 -17.16 8.52 20.97
CA SER A 125 -17.16 8.63 19.50
C SER A 125 -16.80 7.29 18.86
N PHE A 126 -17.58 6.92 17.84
CA PHE A 126 -17.36 5.71 17.06
C PHE A 126 -17.07 6.08 15.60
N ALA A 127 -16.04 5.50 15.01
CA ALA A 127 -15.71 5.68 13.60
C ALA A 127 -15.92 4.37 12.83
N ILE A 128 -16.73 4.43 11.78
CA ILE A 128 -16.89 3.35 10.80
C ILE A 128 -15.70 3.39 9.87
N THR A 129 -14.99 2.27 9.80
CA THR A 129 -13.86 2.08 8.89
C THR A 129 -14.32 1.72 7.48
N THR A 130 -13.44 1.96 6.52
CA THR A 130 -13.68 1.72 5.08
C THR A 130 -13.87 0.24 4.76
N PHE A 131 -13.36 -0.66 5.61
CA PHE A 131 -13.57 -2.09 5.52
C PHE A 131 -15.03 -2.49 5.44
N VAL A 132 -15.91 -1.79 6.17
CA VAL A 132 -17.36 -2.07 6.11
C VAL A 132 -17.89 -1.82 4.69
N THR A 133 -17.41 -0.77 4.02
CA THR A 133 -17.80 -0.49 2.63
C THR A 133 -17.22 -1.49 1.65
N SER A 134 -15.98 -1.94 1.84
CA SER A 134 -15.40 -3.02 1.02
C SER A 134 -16.22 -4.31 1.14
N ILE A 135 -16.56 -4.73 2.36
CA ILE A 135 -17.37 -5.93 2.59
C ILE A 135 -18.76 -5.80 1.95
N LEU A 136 -19.39 -4.62 2.04
CA LEU A 136 -20.71 -4.38 1.44
C LEU A 136 -20.67 -4.21 -0.09
N ALA A 137 -19.59 -3.68 -0.65
CA ALA A 137 -19.47 -3.42 -2.08
C ALA A 137 -19.58 -4.70 -2.91
N TRP A 138 -19.04 -5.82 -2.42
CA TRP A 138 -19.08 -7.10 -3.13
C TRP A 138 -20.49 -7.69 -3.31
N PRO A 139 -21.28 -7.94 -2.24
CA PRO A 139 -22.64 -8.44 -2.39
C PRO A 139 -23.55 -7.45 -3.12
N LEU A 140 -23.41 -6.13 -2.90
CA LEU A 140 -24.19 -5.12 -3.61
C LEU A 140 -23.87 -5.06 -5.11
N GLY A 141 -22.58 -5.16 -5.47
CA GLY A 141 -22.15 -5.21 -6.87
C GLY A 141 -22.66 -6.47 -7.58
N ARG A 142 -22.61 -7.63 -6.91
CA ARG A 142 -23.16 -8.88 -7.45
C ARG A 142 -24.69 -8.85 -7.55
N PHE A 143 -25.37 -8.27 -6.57
CA PHE A 143 -26.81 -8.09 -6.58
C PHE A 143 -27.24 -7.17 -7.72
N TRP A 144 -26.54 -6.06 -7.94
CA TRP A 144 -26.79 -5.18 -9.09
C TRP A 144 -26.60 -5.91 -10.42
N ALA A 145 -25.53 -6.70 -10.54
CA ALA A 145 -25.29 -7.50 -11.75
C ALA A 145 -26.41 -8.51 -12.04
N TRP A 146 -27.12 -8.99 -11.01
CA TRP A 146 -28.25 -9.91 -11.13
C TRP A 146 -29.58 -9.20 -11.38
N CYS A 147 -29.84 -8.07 -10.69
CA CYS A 147 -31.10 -7.35 -10.77
C CYS A 147 -31.23 -6.45 -12.00
N VAL A 148 -30.12 -5.86 -12.47
CA VAL A 148 -30.19 -4.77 -13.47
C VAL A 148 -30.01 -5.31 -14.89
N PRO A 149 -31.02 -5.15 -15.78
CA PRO A 149 -30.90 -5.54 -17.17
C PRO A 149 -29.89 -4.66 -17.92
N ASN A 150 -29.26 -5.22 -18.96
CA ASN A 150 -28.23 -4.55 -19.77
C ASN A 150 -28.83 -3.48 -20.71
N TRP A 151 -29.38 -2.40 -20.15
CA TRP A 151 -29.81 -1.24 -20.92
C TRP A 151 -28.64 -0.32 -21.21
N LYS A 152 -28.62 0.26 -22.41
CA LYS A 152 -27.64 1.28 -22.79
C LYS A 152 -28.25 2.65 -22.55
N ILE A 153 -27.72 3.38 -21.58
CA ILE A 153 -28.11 4.76 -21.30
C ILE A 153 -27.05 5.67 -21.92
N PHE A 154 -27.44 6.55 -22.85
CA PHE A 154 -26.51 7.44 -23.57
C PHE A 154 -25.30 6.72 -24.21
N GLY A 155 -25.48 5.48 -24.67
CA GLY A 155 -24.43 4.66 -25.28
C GLY A 155 -23.54 3.91 -24.28
N VAL A 156 -23.66 4.17 -22.98
CA VAL A 156 -22.93 3.45 -21.93
C VAL A 156 -23.76 2.26 -21.43
N PRO A 157 -23.23 1.03 -21.40
CA PRO A 157 -23.93 -0.11 -20.85
C PRO A 157 -24.10 0.03 -19.33
N LEU A 158 -25.34 -0.06 -18.85
CA LEU A 158 -25.68 0.04 -17.43
C LEU A 158 -25.16 -1.18 -16.63
N ASN A 159 -25.04 -2.32 -17.31
CA ASN A 159 -24.46 -3.54 -16.77
C ASN A 159 -23.56 -4.16 -17.86
N PRO A 160 -22.25 -3.84 -17.85
CA PRO A 160 -21.30 -4.32 -18.87
C PRO A 160 -20.89 -5.77 -18.68
N GLY A 161 -21.26 -6.41 -17.57
CA GLY A 161 -20.90 -7.79 -17.28
C GLY A 161 -20.87 -8.09 -15.77
N PRO A 162 -20.29 -9.24 -15.38
CA PRO A 162 -20.08 -9.61 -13.98
C PRO A 162 -19.37 -8.49 -13.21
N PHE A 163 -19.60 -8.44 -11.90
CA PHE A 163 -18.91 -7.49 -11.02
C PHE A 163 -17.42 -7.85 -10.96
N ASN A 164 -16.57 -6.89 -11.32
CA ASN A 164 -15.13 -7.10 -11.46
C ASN A 164 -14.35 -6.59 -10.24
N ILE A 165 -13.13 -7.12 -10.07
CA ILE A 165 -12.21 -6.66 -9.03
C ILE A 165 -11.86 -5.18 -9.18
N LYS A 166 -11.71 -4.67 -10.42
CA LYS A 166 -11.42 -3.26 -10.69
C LYS A 166 -12.51 -2.31 -10.18
N GLU A 167 -13.78 -2.64 -10.44
CA GLU A 167 -14.92 -1.86 -9.95
C GLU A 167 -14.98 -1.88 -8.41
N HIS A 168 -14.74 -3.04 -7.81
CA HIS A 168 -14.68 -3.19 -6.35
C HIS A 168 -13.57 -2.35 -5.71
N THR A 169 -12.36 -2.39 -6.29
CA THR A 169 -11.21 -1.63 -5.82
C THR A 169 -11.48 -0.13 -5.90
N ILE A 170 -12.06 0.36 -7.00
CA ILE A 170 -12.38 1.79 -7.13
C ILE A 170 -13.42 2.22 -6.08
N ILE A 171 -14.48 1.44 -5.83
CA ILE A 171 -15.46 1.74 -4.76
C ILE A 171 -14.77 1.83 -3.40
N THR A 172 -13.83 0.91 -3.12
CA THR A 172 -13.08 0.90 -1.87
C THR A 172 -12.17 2.12 -1.73
N ILE A 173 -11.50 2.52 -2.81
CA ILE A 173 -10.69 3.75 -2.85
C ILE A 173 -11.58 4.97 -2.61
N MET A 174 -12.76 5.06 -3.24
CA MET A 174 -13.71 6.15 -3.00
C MET A 174 -14.11 6.25 -1.52
N ALA A 175 -14.37 5.12 -0.87
CA ALA A 175 -14.68 5.08 0.56
C ALA A 175 -13.50 5.54 1.41
N ASN A 176 -12.29 5.06 1.10
CA ASN A 176 -11.07 5.44 1.80
C ASN A 176 -10.81 6.94 1.74
N VAL A 177 -10.92 7.51 0.54
CA VAL A 177 -10.75 8.94 0.30
C VAL A 177 -11.82 9.78 1.00
N SER A 178 -13.04 9.25 1.16
CA SER A 178 -14.17 10.01 1.71
C SER A 178 -14.16 10.06 3.24
N PHE A 179 -14.00 8.92 3.91
CA PHE A 179 -14.15 8.84 5.36
C PHE A 179 -13.15 7.88 6.02
N GLY A 180 -12.06 7.51 5.33
CA GLY A 180 -11.04 6.59 5.86
C GLY A 180 -10.44 7.00 7.20
N THR A 181 -10.39 8.31 7.46
CA THR A 181 -9.86 8.89 8.70
C THR A 181 -10.97 9.45 9.62
N GLY A 182 -12.24 9.11 9.37
CA GLY A 182 -13.39 9.59 10.14
C GLY A 182 -14.13 10.77 9.50
N ALA A 183 -14.70 11.65 10.34
CA ALA A 183 -15.46 12.82 9.90
C ALA A 183 -14.54 13.92 9.34
N ALA A 184 -15.08 14.77 8.45
CA ALA A 184 -14.32 15.84 7.83
C ALA A 184 -13.94 16.92 8.87
N TYR A 185 -12.65 17.17 9.06
CA TYR A 185 -12.15 18.14 10.06
C TYR A 185 -12.80 19.54 9.97
N ALA A 186 -13.19 19.97 8.77
CA ALA A 186 -13.93 21.22 8.56
C ALA A 186 -15.21 21.32 9.42
N THR A 187 -15.87 20.21 9.74
CA THR A 187 -17.09 20.23 10.56
C THR A 187 -16.83 20.65 12.00
N ASP A 188 -15.65 20.38 12.55
CA ASP A 188 -15.28 20.82 13.90
C ASP A 188 -15.10 22.34 13.94
N VAL A 189 -14.50 22.91 12.90
CA VAL A 189 -14.36 24.37 12.74
C VAL A 189 -15.74 25.03 12.69
N LEU A 190 -16.64 24.49 11.87
CA LEU A 190 -18.01 25.00 11.75
C LEU A 190 -18.79 24.87 13.06
N LEU A 191 -18.63 23.76 13.78
CA LEU A 191 -19.27 23.55 15.08
C LEU A 191 -18.78 24.59 16.09
N VAL A 192 -17.47 24.85 16.14
CA VAL A 192 -16.90 25.83 17.06
C VAL A 192 -17.38 27.25 16.71
N GLN A 193 -17.37 27.60 15.43
CA GLN A 193 -17.81 28.90 14.92
C GLN A 193 -19.28 29.18 15.20
N ASN A 194 -20.13 28.17 15.02
CA ASN A 194 -21.55 28.27 15.32
C ASN A 194 -21.79 28.31 16.85
N LYS A 195 -21.20 27.39 17.61
CA LYS A 195 -21.51 27.20 19.04
C LYS A 195 -20.85 28.22 19.97
N PHE A 196 -19.60 28.58 19.73
CA PHE A 196 -18.83 29.48 20.60
C PHE A 196 -18.83 30.92 20.11
N TYR A 197 -18.78 31.14 18.79
CA TYR A 197 -18.70 32.47 18.22
C TYR A 197 -20.05 33.03 17.71
N ASN A 198 -21.12 32.23 17.70
CA ASN A 198 -22.46 32.60 17.19
C ASN A 198 -22.41 33.21 15.78
N GLN A 199 -21.46 32.80 14.95
CA GLN A 199 -21.31 33.29 13.58
C GLN A 199 -21.92 32.30 12.59
N HIS A 200 -22.96 32.73 11.88
CA HIS A 200 -23.62 31.95 10.85
C HIS A 200 -23.46 32.64 9.49
N PHE A 201 -22.56 32.14 8.67
CA PHE A 201 -22.32 32.66 7.31
C PHE A 201 -23.23 32.02 6.25
N GLY A 202 -24.15 31.16 6.69
CA GLY A 202 -25.15 30.49 5.84
C GLY A 202 -24.63 29.17 5.23
N TRP A 203 -25.56 28.38 4.69
CA TRP A 203 -25.28 27.02 4.19
C TRP A 203 -24.23 26.98 3.06
N GLY A 204 -24.18 28.03 2.22
CA GLY A 204 -23.25 28.10 1.11
C GLY A 204 -21.80 28.27 1.57
N TYR A 205 -21.59 29.04 2.65
CA TYR A 205 -20.26 29.16 3.26
C TYR A 205 -19.81 27.83 3.85
N ASP A 206 -20.69 27.14 4.59
CA ASP A 206 -20.38 25.85 5.22
C ASP A 206 -19.97 24.81 4.16
N LEU A 207 -20.70 24.75 3.04
CA LEU A 207 -20.41 23.83 1.94
C LEU A 207 -19.11 24.19 1.20
N LEU A 208 -18.90 25.47 0.90
CA LEU A 208 -17.67 25.92 0.24
C LEU A 208 -16.43 25.72 1.12
N LEU A 209 -16.57 25.92 2.44
CA LEU A 209 -15.49 25.69 3.39
C LEU A 209 -15.09 24.21 3.37
N ILE A 210 -16.04 23.28 3.50
CA ILE A 210 -15.78 21.85 3.43
C ILE A 210 -15.16 21.44 2.09
N TRP A 211 -15.69 21.93 0.96
CA TRP A 211 -15.11 21.60 -0.34
C TRP A 211 -13.70 22.16 -0.52
N SER A 212 -13.45 23.39 -0.09
CA SER A 212 -12.13 24.01 -0.20
C SER A 212 -11.07 23.24 0.58
N THR A 213 -11.36 22.78 1.81
CA THR A 213 -10.41 22.03 2.62
C THR A 213 -10.05 20.69 1.99
N GLN A 214 -11.04 19.99 1.41
CA GLN A 214 -10.79 18.73 0.70
C GLN A 214 -10.00 18.96 -0.60
N CYS A 215 -10.34 19.99 -1.39
CA CYS A 215 -9.62 20.31 -2.62
C CYS A 215 -8.15 20.68 -2.37
N ILE A 216 -7.87 21.45 -1.31
CA ILE A 216 -6.49 21.79 -0.92
C ILE A 216 -5.71 20.52 -0.54
N GLY A 217 -6.33 19.62 0.21
CA GLY A 217 -5.73 18.32 0.56
C GLY A 217 -5.35 17.50 -0.66
N PHE A 218 -6.27 17.35 -1.63
CA PHE A 218 -5.99 16.61 -2.86
C PHE A 218 -4.97 17.30 -3.77
N ALA A 219 -4.96 18.64 -3.82
CA ALA A 219 -3.96 19.39 -4.57
C ALA A 219 -2.55 19.15 -4.00
N TYR A 220 -2.40 19.20 -2.68
CA TYR A 220 -1.12 18.95 -2.02
C TYR A 220 -0.67 17.49 -2.18
N ALA A 221 -1.59 16.53 -2.02
CA ALA A 221 -1.31 15.11 -2.25
C ALA A 221 -0.83 14.84 -3.70
N GLY A 222 -1.46 15.50 -4.68
CA GLY A 222 -1.05 15.42 -6.08
C GLY A 222 0.37 15.95 -6.33
N LEU A 223 0.75 17.05 -5.69
CA LEU A 223 2.11 17.61 -5.77
C LEU A 223 3.16 16.67 -5.15
N MET A 224 2.80 15.98 -4.06
CA MET A 224 3.70 15.07 -3.36
C MET A 224 3.77 13.67 -3.98
N ARG A 225 2.90 13.34 -4.95
CA ARG A 225 2.86 12.02 -5.62
C ARG A 225 4.24 11.58 -6.12
N ARG A 226 5.01 12.48 -6.74
CA ARG A 226 6.34 12.15 -7.29
C ARG A 226 7.32 11.67 -6.22
N PHE A 227 7.19 12.18 -5.00
CA PHE A 227 8.10 11.84 -3.91
C PHE A 227 7.61 10.63 -3.09
N VAL A 228 6.29 10.45 -2.97
CA VAL A 228 5.69 9.42 -2.09
C VAL A 228 5.32 8.15 -2.86
N VAL A 229 4.94 8.25 -4.13
CA VAL A 229 4.39 7.12 -4.92
C VAL A 229 5.36 6.65 -5.99
N ASP A 230 5.98 7.58 -6.73
CA ASP A 230 6.83 7.20 -7.86
C ASP A 230 8.24 6.73 -7.42
N ALA A 231 8.60 6.90 -6.14
CA ALA A 231 9.88 6.45 -5.59
C ALA A 231 9.83 4.95 -5.23
N PRO A 232 10.57 4.06 -5.93
CA PRO A 232 10.47 2.61 -5.73
C PRO A 232 10.93 2.10 -4.37
N SER A 233 11.73 2.91 -3.66
CA SER A 233 12.27 2.60 -2.33
C SER A 233 11.39 3.11 -1.18
N ALA A 234 10.31 3.84 -1.46
CA ALA A 234 9.43 4.39 -0.44
C ALA A 234 8.41 3.33 0.04
N ILE A 235 8.64 2.77 1.23
CA ILE A 235 7.71 1.86 1.89
C ILE A 235 6.73 2.67 2.76
N TRP A 236 5.43 2.36 2.68
CA TRP A 236 4.42 2.96 3.56
C TRP A 236 4.20 2.06 4.79
N PRO A 237 4.64 2.44 6.00
CA PRO A 237 4.68 1.52 7.15
C PRO A 237 3.31 1.03 7.64
N SER A 238 2.24 1.74 7.31
CA SER A 238 0.88 1.41 7.77
C SER A 238 0.17 0.37 6.89
N ASN A 239 0.71 0.06 5.71
CA ASN A 239 0.06 -0.80 4.71
C ASN A 239 0.90 -2.04 4.36
N LEU A 240 1.93 -2.36 5.15
CA LEU A 240 2.71 -3.60 5.02
C LEU A 240 2.05 -4.74 5.79
#